data_AF-A0A8B7E601-F1
#
_entry.id   AF-A0A8B7E601-F1
#
_cell.length_a   1.000
_cell.length_b   1.000
_cell.length_c   1.000
_cell.angle_alpha   90.00
_cell.angle_beta   90.00
_cell.angle_gamma   90.00
#
_symmetry.space_group_name_H-M   'P 1'
#
loop_
_entity.id
_entity.type
_entity.pdbx_description
1 polymer ?
#
loop_
_entity_poly.entity_id
_entity_poly.type
_entity_poly.pdbx_seq_one_letter_code
_entity_poly.pdbx_strand_id
1 'polypeptide(L)'
;MCKPNSLLHATNEVQEVKECIDIATQLSSKVHRSTLACQLIEKECMLLRVNYVKIIAPVKTRWNSNCFMLESILKLKDVLISLTEKDALNNNLLQNVIPSDHQFSLMASLMPVLKKMKIMSDCMSKDTEPVLHHMLTMLYKTDNFLHDHIDMENREIVNAFCKKLSEHLHLATRFNEHGRHNQHYALENLLYPYLRGYMLRHYGIFEEFTRKVINDHLSSDAVSISEKNNHKATQVKMPVGVDECDDLQNIEIEQGNNNHTISQNVPKIEREFESFHAMPRVEEKHKVDVLKWWKKHASTLPLLAQLARNLLCIPAASSCSERVFSASGGNINDKRHSLSTQTAKQMTLIKVNYDLVCPHMTLKIISDAEEALDPPALTPVRTPPKNPIPKA
;
A
#
# COMPACT_ATOMS: atom_id res chain seq x y z
N MET A 1 -4.71 -1.00 -6.97
CA MET A 1 -5.00 -1.47 -5.60
C MET A 1 -4.90 -3.00 -5.56
N CYS A 2 -4.30 -3.65 -4.55
CA CYS A 2 -4.88 -4.95 -4.13
C CYS A 2 -6.37 -4.68 -4.06
N LYS A 3 -7.26 -5.44 -4.70
CA LYS A 3 -8.67 -5.20 -4.42
C LYS A 3 -8.79 -5.17 -2.88
N PRO A 4 -9.31 -4.09 -2.27
CA PRO A 4 -9.62 -4.03 -0.83
C PRO A 4 -10.47 -5.22 -0.37
N ASN A 5 -10.96 -5.98 -1.34
CA ASN A 5 -11.82 -7.10 -1.20
C ASN A 5 -11.16 -8.42 -0.78
N SER A 6 -9.86 -8.72 -1.00
CA SER A 6 -9.38 -10.07 -0.64
C SER A 6 -9.51 -10.36 0.85
N LEU A 7 -9.14 -9.38 1.69
CA LEU A 7 -9.25 -9.50 3.13
C LEU A 7 -10.71 -9.35 3.60
N LEU A 8 -11.46 -8.42 3.01
CA LEU A 8 -12.89 -8.26 3.28
C LEU A 8 -13.71 -9.51 2.90
N HIS A 9 -13.40 -10.16 1.76
CA HIS A 9 -14.03 -11.40 1.31
C HIS A 9 -13.67 -12.54 2.26
N ALA A 10 -12.39 -12.68 2.63
CA ALA A 10 -11.97 -13.67 3.62
C ALA A 10 -12.70 -13.49 4.96
N THR A 11 -12.85 -12.26 5.44
CA THR A 11 -13.66 -11.99 6.64
C THR A 11 -15.13 -12.37 6.45
N ASN A 12 -15.74 -12.03 5.32
CA ASN A 12 -17.15 -12.31 5.07
C ASN A 12 -17.44 -13.81 4.89
N GLU A 13 -16.44 -14.62 4.54
CA GLU A 13 -16.56 -16.07 4.38
C GLU A 13 -16.35 -16.87 5.68
N VAL A 14 -15.80 -16.25 6.72
CA VAL A 14 -15.64 -16.88 8.05
C VAL A 14 -16.56 -16.17 9.04
N GLN A 15 -17.69 -16.81 9.34
CA GLN A 15 -18.82 -16.21 10.05
C GLN A 15 -18.43 -15.66 11.43
N GLU A 16 -17.64 -16.39 12.20
CA GLU A 16 -17.18 -15.99 13.53
C GLU A 16 -16.27 -14.77 13.47
N VAL A 17 -15.41 -14.68 12.44
CA VAL A 17 -14.56 -13.51 12.20
C VAL A 17 -15.42 -12.32 11.79
N LYS A 18 -16.41 -12.53 10.93
CA LYS A 18 -17.36 -11.48 10.52
C LYS A 18 -18.12 -10.91 11.72
N GLU A 19 -18.70 -11.77 12.56
CA GLU A 19 -19.41 -11.35 13.78
C GLU A 19 -18.50 -10.56 14.73
N CYS A 20 -17.24 -10.99 14.85
CA CYS A 20 -16.22 -10.32 15.66
C CYS A 20 -15.88 -8.90 15.10
N ILE A 21 -15.77 -8.75 13.79
CA ILE A 21 -15.56 -7.43 13.16
C ILE A 21 -16.83 -6.56 13.25
N ASP A 22 -18.01 -7.16 13.13
CA ASP A 22 -19.29 -6.44 13.19
C ASP A 22 -19.55 -5.88 14.59
N ILE A 23 -19.32 -6.66 15.66
CA ILE A 23 -19.46 -6.17 17.05
C ILE A 23 -18.47 -5.04 17.34
N ALA A 24 -17.21 -5.16 16.90
CA ALA A 24 -16.21 -4.11 17.04
C ALA A 24 -16.60 -2.83 16.29
N THR A 25 -17.21 -2.98 15.10
CA THR A 25 -17.72 -1.86 14.30
C THR A 25 -18.91 -1.18 14.98
N GLN A 26 -19.79 -1.95 15.61
CA GLN A 26 -20.91 -1.41 16.38
C GLN A 26 -20.44 -0.65 17.62
N LEU A 27 -19.50 -1.22 18.38
CA LEU A 27 -18.89 -0.57 19.56
C LEU A 27 -18.25 0.77 19.17
N SER A 28 -17.35 0.76 18.18
CA SER A 28 -16.66 1.96 17.72
C SER A 28 -17.65 3.03 17.21
N SER A 29 -18.68 2.63 16.49
CA SER A 29 -19.74 3.53 16.02
C SER A 29 -20.54 4.16 17.17
N LYS A 30 -20.86 3.39 18.21
CA LYS A 30 -21.63 3.87 19.37
C LYS A 30 -20.80 4.85 20.19
N VAL A 31 -19.54 4.51 20.46
CA VAL A 31 -18.58 5.38 21.18
C VAL A 31 -18.34 6.67 20.39
N HIS A 32 -18.14 6.60 19.08
CA HIS A 32 -17.91 7.81 18.27
C HIS A 32 -19.14 8.74 18.20
N ARG A 33 -20.36 8.21 18.33
CA ARG A 33 -21.60 9.00 18.30
C ARG A 33 -22.02 9.54 19.67
N SER A 34 -21.48 8.99 20.75
CA SER A 34 -21.92 9.31 22.12
C SER A 34 -20.76 9.87 22.95
N THR A 35 -20.80 11.17 23.20
CA THR A 35 -19.84 11.84 24.10
C THR A 35 -19.87 11.24 25.50
N LEU A 36 -21.05 10.84 25.97
CA LEU A 36 -21.21 10.19 27.27
C LEU A 36 -20.49 8.83 27.32
N ALA A 37 -20.59 8.02 26.25
CA ALA A 37 -19.87 6.74 26.18
C ALA A 37 -18.34 6.94 26.22
N CYS A 38 -17.82 7.95 25.52
CA CYS A 38 -16.41 8.32 25.60
C CYS A 38 -16.00 8.70 27.02
N GLN A 39 -16.77 9.58 27.68
CA GLN A 39 -16.48 10.03 29.05
C GLN A 39 -16.54 8.90 30.06
N LEU A 40 -17.46 7.94 29.90
CA LEU A 40 -17.54 6.75 30.76
C LEU A 40 -16.28 5.90 30.62
N ILE A 41 -15.83 5.62 29.39
CA ILE A 41 -14.60 4.87 29.14
C ILE A 41 -13.38 5.62 29.69
N GLU A 42 -13.28 6.94 29.47
CA GLU A 42 -12.19 7.75 30.01
C GLU A 42 -12.13 7.72 31.54
N LYS A 43 -13.29 7.85 32.20
CA LYS A 43 -13.38 7.79 33.66
C LYS A 43 -12.95 6.42 34.19
N GLU A 44 -13.40 5.35 33.54
CA GLU A 44 -13.02 3.99 33.96
C GLU A 44 -11.54 3.71 33.70
N CYS A 45 -10.96 4.24 32.62
CA CYS A 45 -9.51 4.21 32.38
C CYS A 45 -8.73 4.84 33.54
N MET A 46 -9.20 6.00 34.06
CA MET A 46 -8.56 6.66 35.21
C MET A 46 -8.64 5.79 36.48
N LEU A 47 -9.76 5.12 36.72
CA LEU A 47 -9.93 4.23 37.89
C LEU A 47 -9.00 3.02 37.84
N LEU A 48 -8.87 2.39 36.66
CA LEU A 48 -8.03 1.21 36.46
C LEU A 48 -6.55 1.55 36.17
N ARG A 49 -6.21 2.84 36.11
CA ARG A 49 -4.87 3.35 35.75
C ARG A 49 -4.38 2.86 34.38
N VAL A 50 -5.31 2.70 33.44
CA VAL A 50 -5.02 2.35 32.04
C VAL A 50 -4.93 3.65 31.22
N ASN A 51 -3.95 3.75 30.33
CA ASN A 51 -3.83 4.91 29.45
C ASN A 51 -5.00 4.92 28.45
N TYR A 52 -5.79 5.99 28.45
CA TYR A 52 -6.92 6.11 27.54
C TYR A 52 -6.45 6.23 26.09
N VAL A 53 -7.04 5.40 25.22
CA VAL A 53 -6.86 5.46 23.78
C VAL A 53 -8.24 5.61 23.14
N LYS A 54 -8.39 6.61 22.27
CA LYS A 54 -9.65 6.78 21.53
C LYS A 54 -9.89 5.58 20.61
N ILE A 55 -11.07 4.95 20.73
CA ILE A 55 -11.47 3.87 19.83
C ILE A 55 -11.59 4.41 18.40
N ILE A 56 -10.93 3.72 17.47
CA ILE A 56 -10.86 4.13 16.06
C ILE A 56 -12.05 3.53 15.31
N ALA A 57 -12.83 4.39 14.65
CA ALA A 57 -13.92 3.96 13.78
C ALA A 57 -13.37 3.43 12.45
N PRO A 58 -13.88 2.30 11.92
CA PRO A 58 -13.39 1.73 10.68
C PRO A 58 -13.84 2.56 9.48
N VAL A 59 -12.96 2.70 8.49
CA VAL A 59 -13.24 3.33 7.22
C VAL A 59 -13.63 2.23 6.24
N LYS A 60 -14.91 2.22 5.83
CA LYS A 60 -15.48 1.18 4.94
C LYS A 60 -14.66 0.94 3.65
N THR A 61 -14.02 1.99 3.14
CA THR A 61 -13.24 1.96 1.89
C THR A 61 -11.77 1.54 2.10
N ARG A 62 -11.30 1.38 3.34
CA ARG A 62 -9.90 1.07 3.67
C ARG A 62 -9.81 -0.02 4.73
N TRP A 63 -9.74 -1.26 4.30
CA TRP A 63 -9.70 -2.41 5.20
C TRP A 63 -8.67 -2.32 6.35
N ASN A 64 -7.50 -1.71 6.14
CA ASN A 64 -6.48 -1.51 7.20
C ASN A 64 -7.04 -0.80 8.44
N SER A 65 -8.14 -0.04 8.32
CA SER A 65 -8.85 0.56 9.45
C SER A 65 -9.33 -0.46 10.48
N ASN A 66 -9.65 -1.69 10.05
CA ASN A 66 -10.11 -2.74 10.95
C ASN A 66 -8.97 -3.19 11.88
N CYS A 67 -7.73 -3.24 11.39
CA CYS A 67 -6.56 -3.50 12.22
C CYS A 67 -6.42 -2.44 13.33
N PHE A 68 -6.56 -1.15 12.97
CA PHE A 68 -6.48 -0.04 13.94
C PHE A 68 -7.65 -0.05 14.94
N MET A 69 -8.86 -0.35 14.47
CA MET A 69 -10.05 -0.49 15.31
C MET A 69 -9.85 -1.58 16.35
N LEU A 70 -9.51 -2.80 15.92
CA LEU A 70 -9.30 -3.93 16.83
C LEU A 70 -8.16 -3.65 17.82
N GLU A 71 -7.05 -3.08 17.35
CA GLU A 71 -5.95 -2.71 18.25
C GLU A 71 -6.38 -1.68 19.31
N SER A 72 -7.17 -0.67 18.93
CA SER A 72 -7.67 0.32 19.89
C SER A 72 -8.64 -0.27 20.92
N ILE A 73 -9.47 -1.24 20.51
CA ILE A 73 -10.42 -1.94 21.39
C ILE A 73 -9.68 -2.88 22.34
N LEU A 74 -8.69 -3.64 21.84
CA LEU A 74 -7.89 -4.55 22.66
C LEU A 74 -7.08 -3.82 23.74
N LYS A 75 -6.58 -2.61 23.45
CA LYS A 75 -5.90 -1.75 24.45
C LYS A 75 -6.82 -1.35 25.61
N LEU A 76 -8.13 -1.39 25.41
CA LEU A 76 -9.15 -1.06 26.41
C LEU A 76 -9.90 -2.31 26.93
N LYS A 77 -9.41 -3.53 26.66
CA LYS A 77 -10.11 -4.78 27.00
C LYS A 77 -10.56 -4.80 28.47
N ASP A 78 -9.63 -4.61 29.41
CA ASP A 78 -9.92 -4.70 30.85
C ASP A 78 -10.90 -3.62 31.31
N VAL A 79 -10.81 -2.42 30.72
CA VAL A 79 -11.74 -1.31 30.97
C VAL A 79 -13.14 -1.66 30.49
N LEU A 80 -13.28 -2.21 29.28
CA LEU A 80 -14.56 -2.60 28.70
C LEU A 80 -15.21 -3.77 29.46
N ILE A 81 -14.41 -4.73 29.95
CA ILE A 81 -14.89 -5.82 30.79
C ILE A 81 -15.41 -5.27 32.13
N SER A 82 -14.64 -4.40 32.81
CA SER A 82 -15.09 -3.78 34.07
C SER A 82 -16.35 -2.93 33.89
N LEU A 83 -16.46 -2.22 32.75
CA LEU A 83 -17.69 -1.52 32.40
C LEU A 83 -18.85 -2.49 32.22
N THR A 84 -18.67 -3.69 31.67
CA THR A 84 -19.77 -4.65 31.51
C THR A 84 -20.37 -5.06 32.87
N GLU A 85 -19.52 -5.23 33.88
CA GLU A 85 -19.94 -5.55 35.25
C GLU A 85 -20.69 -4.38 35.93
N LYS A 86 -20.28 -3.14 35.64
CA LYS A 86 -20.84 -1.91 36.24
C LYS A 86 -22.05 -1.33 35.49
N ASP A 87 -22.06 -1.41 34.17
CA ASP A 87 -23.10 -0.88 33.25
C ASP A 87 -24.37 -1.77 33.29
N ALA A 88 -24.28 -2.99 33.85
CA ALA A 88 -25.45 -3.77 34.27
C ALA A 88 -26.31 -3.06 35.34
N LEU A 89 -25.76 -2.04 36.02
CA LEU A 89 -26.45 -1.28 37.06
C LEU A 89 -26.84 0.15 36.63
N ASN A 90 -26.40 0.65 35.47
CA ASN A 90 -26.65 2.03 35.03
C ASN A 90 -26.89 2.14 33.51
N ASN A 91 -28.09 2.60 33.13
CA ASN A 91 -28.48 3.15 31.80
C ASN A 91 -28.20 2.36 30.50
N ASN A 92 -27.65 1.13 30.56
CA ASN A 92 -27.50 0.23 29.40
C ASN A 92 -26.80 0.85 28.17
N LEU A 93 -25.95 1.86 28.37
CA LEU A 93 -25.45 2.68 27.26
C LEU A 93 -24.48 1.91 26.37
N LEU A 94 -23.66 1.02 26.93
CA LEU A 94 -22.76 0.13 26.18
C LEU A 94 -23.21 -1.33 26.20
N GLN A 95 -24.39 -1.60 26.75
CA GLN A 95 -24.94 -2.95 26.83
C GLN A 95 -25.08 -3.56 25.43
N ASN A 96 -24.72 -4.84 25.32
CA ASN A 96 -24.77 -5.68 24.11
C ASN A 96 -23.84 -5.26 22.96
N VAL A 97 -23.01 -4.22 23.11
CA VAL A 97 -21.99 -3.86 22.10
C VAL A 97 -20.55 -4.11 22.58
N ILE A 98 -20.36 -4.46 23.85
CA ILE A 98 -19.06 -4.86 24.37
C ILE A 98 -18.78 -6.31 23.92
N PRO A 99 -17.63 -6.60 23.30
CA PRO A 99 -17.28 -7.95 22.89
C PRO A 99 -17.21 -8.93 24.07
N SER A 100 -17.56 -10.19 23.83
CA SER A 100 -17.36 -11.25 24.82
C SER A 100 -15.88 -11.63 24.98
N ASP A 101 -15.52 -12.34 26.05
CA ASP A 101 -14.15 -12.82 26.26
C ASP A 101 -13.63 -13.68 25.10
N HIS A 102 -14.52 -14.50 24.52
CA HIS A 102 -14.22 -15.28 23.32
C HIS A 102 -13.91 -14.36 22.12
N GLN A 103 -14.72 -13.33 21.91
CA GLN A 103 -14.51 -12.36 20.83
C GLN A 103 -13.22 -11.56 21.03
N PHE A 104 -12.91 -11.11 22.25
CA PHE A 104 -11.62 -10.46 22.54
C PHE A 104 -10.43 -11.39 22.26
N SER A 105 -10.54 -12.66 22.61
CA SER A 105 -9.49 -13.67 22.36
C SER A 105 -9.31 -13.94 20.86
N LEU A 106 -10.41 -13.97 20.09
CA LEU A 106 -10.39 -14.07 18.65
C LEU A 106 -9.76 -12.82 18.00
N MET A 107 -10.14 -11.62 18.43
CA MET A 107 -9.51 -10.36 17.96
C MET A 107 -8.00 -10.40 18.17
N ALA A 108 -7.56 -10.75 19.38
CA ALA A 108 -6.14 -10.87 19.70
C ALA A 108 -5.42 -11.90 18.81
N SER A 109 -6.07 -13.02 18.52
CA SER A 109 -5.54 -14.07 17.65
C SER A 109 -5.48 -13.68 16.17
N LEU A 110 -6.37 -12.81 15.70
CA LEU A 110 -6.36 -12.26 14.34
C LEU A 110 -5.30 -11.17 14.15
N MET A 111 -4.84 -10.53 15.23
CA MET A 111 -3.96 -9.37 15.15
C MET A 111 -2.64 -9.60 14.39
N PRO A 112 -1.90 -10.72 14.59
CA PRO A 112 -0.67 -10.97 13.84
C PRO A 112 -0.89 -10.96 12.33
N VAL A 113 -1.96 -11.62 11.87
CA VAL A 113 -2.34 -11.69 10.45
C VAL A 113 -2.73 -10.31 9.92
N LEU A 114 -3.57 -9.58 10.64
CA LEU A 114 -3.99 -8.24 10.24
C LEU A 114 -2.83 -7.25 10.20
N LYS A 115 -1.89 -7.33 11.15
CA LYS A 115 -0.66 -6.51 11.17
C LYS A 115 0.23 -6.82 9.98
N LYS A 116 0.43 -8.10 9.64
CA LYS A 116 1.20 -8.50 8.45
C LYS A 116 0.60 -7.90 7.17
N MET A 117 -0.72 -8.02 7.00
CA MET A 117 -1.42 -7.48 5.84
C MET A 117 -1.37 -5.94 5.79
N LYS A 118 -1.46 -5.29 6.94
CA LYS A 118 -1.29 -3.84 7.07
C LYS A 118 0.11 -3.41 6.63
N ILE A 119 1.18 -4.07 7.09
CA ILE A 119 2.57 -3.75 6.70
C ILE A 119 2.72 -3.84 5.18
N MET A 120 2.20 -4.90 4.57
CA MET A 120 2.23 -5.05 3.11
C MET A 120 1.49 -3.89 2.42
N SER A 121 0.27 -3.58 2.87
CA SER A 121 -0.53 -2.51 2.28
C SER A 121 0.09 -1.13 2.44
N ASP A 122 0.69 -0.83 3.60
CA ASP A 122 1.34 0.45 3.87
C ASP A 122 2.58 0.60 2.98
N CYS A 123 3.38 -0.45 2.85
CA CYS A 123 4.54 -0.48 1.94
C CYS A 123 4.11 -0.22 0.49
N MET A 124 3.08 -0.91 0.01
CA MET A 124 2.54 -0.71 -1.34
C MET A 124 1.96 0.69 -1.58
N SER A 125 1.57 1.39 -0.52
CA SER A 125 0.93 2.70 -0.59
C SER A 125 1.94 3.87 -0.54
N LYS A 126 3.23 3.59 -0.35
CA LYS A 126 4.28 4.59 -0.40
C LYS A 126 4.46 5.14 -1.82
N ASP A 127 4.69 6.45 -1.90
CA ASP A 127 4.95 7.19 -3.14
C ASP A 127 6.16 8.11 -3.06
N THR A 128 6.85 8.13 -1.92
CA THR A 128 8.06 8.90 -1.68
C THR A 128 9.33 8.13 -2.02
N GLU A 129 9.24 6.81 -2.17
CA GLU A 129 10.36 5.93 -2.49
C GLU A 129 9.91 4.79 -3.41
N PRO A 130 10.82 4.24 -4.25
CA PRO A 130 10.54 3.03 -5.02
C PRO A 130 10.16 1.87 -4.10
N VAL A 131 9.16 1.07 -4.48
CA VAL A 131 8.70 -0.08 -3.67
C VAL A 131 8.45 -1.35 -4.46
N LEU A 132 8.29 -1.24 -5.78
CA LEU A 132 7.87 -2.34 -6.64
C LEU A 132 8.92 -3.46 -6.72
N HIS A 133 10.22 -3.12 -6.64
CA HIS A 133 11.32 -4.09 -6.54
C HIS A 133 11.19 -5.10 -5.37
N HIS A 134 10.53 -4.73 -4.27
CA HIS A 134 10.32 -5.61 -3.12
C HIS A 134 9.04 -6.46 -3.22
N MET A 135 8.18 -6.24 -4.22
CA MET A 135 6.86 -6.87 -4.29
C MET A 135 6.92 -8.40 -4.33
N LEU A 136 7.80 -8.98 -5.14
CA LEU A 136 7.95 -10.44 -5.23
C LEU A 136 8.34 -11.03 -3.87
N THR A 137 9.32 -10.43 -3.20
CA THR A 137 9.77 -10.86 -1.88
C THR A 137 8.67 -10.69 -0.82
N MET A 138 7.94 -9.57 -0.84
CA MET A 138 6.86 -9.33 0.12
C MET A 138 5.71 -10.31 -0.04
N LEU A 139 5.29 -10.60 -1.28
CA LEU A 139 4.20 -11.54 -1.56
C LEU A 139 4.58 -12.96 -1.14
N TYR A 140 5.78 -13.41 -1.52
CA TYR A 140 6.32 -14.70 -1.10
C TYR A 140 6.38 -14.83 0.44
N LYS A 141 6.96 -13.83 1.12
CA LYS A 141 7.04 -13.81 2.60
C LYS A 141 5.67 -13.67 3.29
N THR A 142 4.65 -13.20 2.59
CA THR A 142 3.28 -13.09 3.14
C THR A 142 2.57 -14.42 3.00
N ASP A 143 2.71 -15.08 1.86
CA ASP A 143 2.12 -16.39 1.62
C ASP A 143 2.71 -17.45 2.58
N ASN A 144 4.04 -17.49 2.73
CA ASN A 144 4.68 -18.38 3.72
C ASN A 144 4.19 -18.11 5.14
N PHE A 145 4.11 -16.83 5.54
CA PHE A 145 3.60 -16.45 6.87
C PHE A 145 2.17 -16.94 7.10
N LEU A 146 1.30 -16.82 6.09
CA LEU A 146 -0.07 -17.31 6.18
C LEU A 146 -0.11 -18.84 6.29
N HIS A 147 0.76 -19.54 5.55
CA HIS A 147 0.88 -20.99 5.63
C HIS A 147 1.35 -21.45 7.01
N ASP A 148 2.41 -20.84 7.55
CA ASP A 148 2.92 -21.13 8.89
C ASP A 148 1.86 -20.89 9.98
N HIS A 149 0.99 -19.88 9.80
CA HIS A 149 -0.11 -19.60 10.72
C HIS A 149 -1.29 -20.59 10.61
N ILE A 150 -1.43 -21.31 9.50
CA ILE A 150 -2.46 -22.36 9.35
C ILE A 150 -2.11 -23.60 10.17
N ASP A 151 -0.82 -23.86 10.39
CA ASP A 151 -0.34 -25.06 11.08
C ASP A 151 -0.29 -24.90 12.61
N MET A 152 -0.78 -23.78 13.15
CA MET A 152 -0.84 -23.57 14.60
C MET A 152 -2.00 -24.37 15.23
N GLU A 153 -1.68 -25.28 16.14
CA GLU A 153 -2.66 -26.06 16.91
C GLU A 153 -3.61 -25.13 17.70
N ASN A 154 -4.90 -25.53 17.79
CA ASN A 154 -5.96 -24.88 18.58
C ASN A 154 -6.49 -23.51 18.09
N ARG A 155 -6.38 -23.18 16.79
CA ARG A 155 -7.01 -21.96 16.22
C ARG A 155 -7.83 -22.19 14.94
N GLU A 156 -8.79 -23.11 14.97
CA GLU A 156 -9.60 -23.49 13.80
C GLU A 156 -10.18 -22.28 13.02
N ILE A 157 -10.75 -21.30 13.72
CA ILE A 157 -11.34 -20.10 13.12
C ILE A 157 -10.28 -19.25 12.39
N VAL A 158 -9.10 -19.09 13.00
CA VAL A 158 -8.01 -18.30 12.40
C VAL A 158 -7.40 -19.05 11.22
N ASN A 159 -7.27 -20.37 11.31
CA ASN A 159 -6.76 -21.21 10.23
C ASN A 159 -7.70 -21.16 9.02
N ALA A 160 -9.02 -21.24 9.26
CA ALA A 160 -10.03 -21.04 8.22
C ALA A 160 -9.90 -19.66 7.57
N PHE A 161 -9.73 -18.60 8.37
CA PHE A 161 -9.53 -17.25 7.86
C PHE A 161 -8.24 -17.09 7.04
N CYS A 162 -7.10 -17.62 7.52
CA CYS A 162 -5.82 -17.60 6.80
C CYS A 162 -5.92 -18.35 5.47
N LYS A 163 -6.58 -19.51 5.46
CA LYS A 163 -6.82 -20.29 4.23
C LYS A 163 -7.63 -19.48 3.22
N LYS A 164 -8.75 -18.89 3.65
CA LYS A 164 -9.58 -18.02 2.79
C LYS A 164 -8.82 -16.81 2.30
N LEU A 165 -8.01 -16.20 3.14
CA LEU A 165 -7.17 -15.07 2.76
C LEU A 165 -6.14 -15.46 1.69
N SER A 166 -5.45 -16.60 1.86
CA SER A 166 -4.50 -17.10 0.85
C SER A 166 -5.19 -17.44 -0.48
N GLU A 167 -6.36 -18.10 -0.45
CA GLU A 167 -7.19 -18.35 -1.64
C GLU A 167 -7.51 -17.04 -2.39
N HIS A 168 -8.00 -16.02 -1.67
CA HIS A 168 -8.33 -14.72 -2.26
C HIS A 168 -7.11 -13.91 -2.74
N LEU A 169 -5.93 -14.14 -2.16
CA LEU A 169 -4.68 -13.56 -2.65
C LEU A 169 -4.23 -14.24 -3.95
N HIS A 170 -4.32 -15.57 -4.04
CA HIS A 170 -3.98 -16.31 -5.26
C HIS A 170 -4.94 -16.04 -6.42
N LEU A 171 -6.24 -15.89 -6.13
CA LEU A 171 -7.25 -15.53 -7.14
C LEU A 171 -7.08 -14.09 -7.66
N ALA A 172 -6.45 -13.21 -6.88
CA ALA A 172 -6.14 -11.87 -7.36
C ALA A 172 -5.09 -11.99 -8.47
N THR A 173 -5.49 -11.69 -9.72
CA THR A 173 -4.61 -11.72 -10.91
C THR A 173 -3.26 -11.02 -10.70
N ARG A 174 -3.24 -10.00 -9.83
CA ARG A 174 -2.07 -9.23 -9.45
C ARG A 174 -1.06 -9.97 -8.55
N PHE A 175 -1.52 -10.92 -7.73
CA PHE A 175 -0.72 -11.65 -6.74
C PHE A 175 -0.65 -13.15 -6.98
N ASN A 176 -1.34 -13.64 -8.02
CA ASN A 176 -1.24 -15.01 -8.46
C ASN A 176 0.23 -15.43 -8.61
N GLU A 177 0.58 -16.58 -8.05
CA GLU A 177 1.94 -17.13 -7.99
C GLU A 177 2.97 -16.08 -7.54
N HIS A 178 2.64 -15.38 -6.44
CA HIS A 178 3.43 -14.30 -5.83
C HIS A 178 3.75 -13.12 -6.76
N GLY A 179 2.92 -12.91 -7.80
CA GLY A 179 3.10 -11.83 -8.76
C GLY A 179 4.27 -12.02 -9.72
N ARG A 180 4.81 -13.24 -9.85
CA ARG A 180 5.97 -13.54 -10.71
C ARG A 180 5.78 -13.20 -12.19
N HIS A 181 4.52 -13.21 -12.65
CA HIS A 181 4.15 -12.85 -14.02
C HIS A 181 4.06 -11.34 -14.26
N ASN A 182 4.11 -10.53 -13.20
CA ASN A 182 4.08 -9.09 -13.34
C ASN A 182 5.46 -8.59 -13.79
N GLN A 183 5.54 -8.14 -15.05
CA GLN A 183 6.78 -7.68 -15.65
C GLN A 183 7.42 -6.51 -14.89
N HIS A 184 6.63 -5.60 -14.32
CA HIS A 184 7.18 -4.48 -13.55
C HIS A 184 7.85 -4.97 -12.26
N TYR A 185 7.24 -5.93 -11.56
CA TYR A 185 7.83 -6.48 -10.34
C TYR A 185 9.14 -7.21 -10.64
N ALA A 186 9.15 -7.98 -11.74
CA ALA A 186 10.33 -8.72 -12.16
C ALA A 186 11.45 -7.80 -12.66
N LEU A 187 11.15 -6.80 -13.48
CA LEU A 187 12.11 -5.80 -13.96
C LEU A 187 12.73 -5.00 -12.82
N GLU A 188 11.92 -4.54 -11.87
CA GLU A 188 12.45 -3.77 -10.76
C GLU A 188 13.25 -4.65 -9.79
N ASN A 189 12.84 -5.90 -9.57
CA ASN A 189 13.66 -6.85 -8.81
C ASN A 189 15.02 -7.11 -9.48
N LEU A 190 15.05 -7.16 -10.81
CA LEU A 190 16.26 -7.32 -11.61
C LEU A 190 17.17 -6.08 -11.51
N LEU A 191 16.61 -4.88 -11.65
CA LEU A 191 17.34 -3.62 -11.67
C LEU A 191 17.69 -3.08 -10.28
N TYR A 192 17.17 -3.69 -9.21
CA TYR A 192 17.50 -3.26 -7.86
C TYR A 192 18.91 -3.75 -7.46
N PRO A 193 19.88 -2.87 -7.15
CA PRO A 193 21.29 -3.24 -6.96
C PRO A 193 21.54 -4.28 -5.88
N TYR A 194 20.67 -4.34 -4.86
CA TYR A 194 20.72 -5.33 -3.79
C TYR A 194 20.08 -6.66 -4.20
N LEU A 195 19.00 -6.67 -4.98
CA LEU A 195 18.25 -7.90 -5.29
C LEU A 195 18.79 -8.59 -6.56
N ARG A 196 19.13 -7.84 -7.60
CA ARG A 196 19.70 -8.35 -8.87
C ARG A 196 19.00 -9.60 -9.41
N GLY A 197 17.67 -9.60 -9.37
CA GLY A 197 16.85 -10.70 -9.85
C GLY A 197 16.87 -11.95 -8.97
N TYR A 198 17.26 -11.84 -7.69
CA TYR A 198 17.26 -12.95 -6.73
C TYR A 198 15.93 -13.73 -6.72
N MET A 199 14.80 -13.03 -6.66
CA MET A 199 13.49 -13.69 -6.68
C MET A 199 13.23 -14.40 -8.01
N LEU A 200 13.71 -13.84 -9.11
CA LEU A 200 13.58 -14.48 -10.44
C LEU A 200 14.40 -15.78 -10.51
N ARG A 201 15.57 -15.83 -9.86
CA ARG A 201 16.39 -17.04 -9.75
C ARG A 201 15.70 -18.08 -8.88
N HIS A 202 15.14 -17.66 -7.75
CA HIS A 202 14.33 -18.53 -6.88
C HIS A 202 13.16 -19.18 -7.63
N TYR A 203 12.47 -18.42 -8.51
CA TYR A 203 11.40 -18.96 -9.35
C TYR A 203 11.89 -19.70 -10.60
N GLY A 204 13.20 -19.73 -10.88
CA GLY A 204 13.75 -20.37 -12.08
C GLY A 204 13.44 -19.63 -13.39
N ILE A 205 13.06 -18.36 -13.35
CA ILE A 205 12.67 -17.55 -14.52
C ILE A 205 13.69 -16.46 -14.89
N PHE A 206 14.79 -16.35 -14.15
CA PHE A 206 15.79 -15.29 -14.32
C PHE A 206 16.33 -15.19 -15.76
N GLU A 207 16.77 -16.31 -16.32
CA GLU A 207 17.41 -16.33 -17.65
C GLU A 207 16.40 -16.03 -18.77
N GLU A 208 15.22 -16.67 -18.71
CA GLU A 208 14.13 -16.42 -19.65
C GLU A 208 13.69 -14.95 -19.63
N PHE A 209 13.51 -14.40 -18.43
CA PHE A 209 13.09 -13.02 -18.26
C PHE A 209 14.14 -12.02 -18.73
N THR A 210 15.41 -12.23 -18.38
CA THR A 210 16.51 -11.34 -18.79
C THR A 210 16.66 -11.33 -20.31
N ARG A 211 16.60 -12.50 -20.94
CA ARG A 211 16.61 -12.62 -22.41
C ARG A 211 15.42 -11.90 -23.05
N LYS A 212 14.23 -12.04 -22.46
CA LYS A 212 13.03 -11.31 -22.91
C LYS A 212 13.26 -9.80 -22.84
N VAL A 213 13.80 -9.27 -21.74
CA VAL A 213 14.07 -7.83 -21.58
C VAL A 213 15.10 -7.33 -22.60
N ILE A 214 16.16 -8.09 -22.84
CA ILE A 214 17.16 -7.78 -23.87
C ILE A 214 16.50 -7.72 -25.25
N ASN A 215 15.70 -8.73 -25.58
CA ASN A 215 14.99 -8.80 -26.85
C ASN A 215 13.93 -7.70 -27.00
N ASP A 216 13.17 -7.39 -25.96
CA ASP A 216 12.16 -6.32 -25.97
C ASP A 216 12.82 -4.95 -26.13
N HIS A 217 14.00 -4.72 -25.55
CA HIS A 217 14.78 -3.50 -25.78
C HIS A 217 15.28 -3.43 -27.23
N LEU A 218 15.85 -4.54 -27.72
CA LEU A 218 16.24 -4.68 -29.13
C LEU A 218 15.05 -4.50 -30.07
N SER A 219 13.83 -4.90 -29.67
CA SER A 219 12.59 -4.80 -30.46
C SER A 219 11.92 -3.43 -30.35
N SER A 220 12.14 -2.70 -29.27
CA SER A 220 11.79 -1.28 -29.19
C SER A 220 12.69 -0.46 -30.12
N ASP A 221 13.94 -0.90 -30.31
CA ASP A 221 14.84 -0.40 -31.36
C ASP A 221 14.56 -1.07 -32.73
N ALA A 222 13.91 -2.24 -32.74
CA ALA A 222 13.58 -3.06 -33.90
C ALA A 222 12.10 -3.49 -33.88
N VAL A 223 11.22 -2.65 -34.43
CA VAL A 223 9.93 -3.06 -35.03
C VAL A 223 10.22 -3.92 -36.28
N SER A 224 11.08 -4.91 -36.13
CA SER A 224 11.63 -5.77 -37.15
C SER A 224 12.02 -7.08 -36.47
N ILE A 225 11.09 -8.03 -36.53
CA ILE A 225 11.35 -9.47 -36.67
C ILE A 225 11.44 -10.28 -35.36
N SER A 226 10.24 -10.69 -34.91
CA SER A 226 9.79 -12.05 -34.56
C SER A 226 10.65 -13.01 -33.71
N GLU A 227 10.08 -13.29 -32.52
CA GLU A 227 9.69 -14.60 -31.96
C GLU A 227 10.68 -15.77 -31.71
N LYS A 228 10.62 -16.22 -30.42
CA LYS A 228 10.42 -17.59 -29.89
C LYS A 228 11.61 -18.45 -29.38
N ASN A 229 11.58 -18.72 -28.06
CA ASN A 229 11.40 -20.04 -27.39
C ASN A 229 12.41 -20.49 -26.29
N ASN A 230 11.82 -20.85 -25.13
CA ASN A 230 12.00 -21.99 -24.20
C ASN A 230 13.38 -22.41 -23.58
N HIS A 231 13.44 -22.57 -22.24
CA HIS A 231 13.45 -23.88 -21.54
C HIS A 231 13.85 -23.85 -20.02
N LYS A 232 13.06 -24.60 -19.23
CA LYS A 232 13.26 -25.45 -18.01
C LYS A 232 14.19 -25.03 -16.83
N ALA A 233 13.57 -25.02 -15.63
CA ALA A 233 14.14 -24.72 -14.31
C ALA A 233 14.63 -25.96 -13.52
N THR A 234 15.62 -25.75 -12.63
CA THR A 234 16.12 -26.74 -11.64
C THR A 234 16.02 -26.14 -10.23
N GLN A 235 15.57 -26.95 -9.27
CA GLN A 235 15.22 -26.54 -7.90
C GLN A 235 16.44 -26.46 -6.96
N VAL A 236 16.43 -25.46 -6.05
CA VAL A 236 17.34 -25.38 -4.89
C VAL A 236 16.50 -25.07 -3.63
N LYS A 237 16.79 -25.75 -2.51
CA LYS A 237 16.07 -25.64 -1.23
C LYS A 237 16.61 -24.49 -0.37
N MET A 238 15.70 -23.83 0.36
CA MET A 238 15.99 -22.80 1.36
C MET A 238 16.03 -23.39 2.79
N PRO A 239 16.84 -22.83 3.71
CA PRO A 239 16.67 -23.02 5.13
C PRO A 239 15.59 -22.08 5.69
N VAL A 240 14.84 -22.61 6.65
CA VAL A 240 13.75 -21.97 7.40
C VAL A 240 14.34 -21.29 8.64
N GLY A 241 13.92 -20.05 8.91
CA GLY A 241 14.25 -19.31 10.12
C GLY A 241 13.46 -18.00 10.21
N VAL A 242 12.83 -17.77 11.35
CA VAL A 242 11.69 -16.88 11.57
C VAL A 242 12.11 -15.42 11.85
N ASP A 243 11.30 -14.51 11.32
CA ASP A 243 10.87 -13.19 11.85
C ASP A 243 11.29 -11.84 11.23
N GLU A 244 10.28 -10.96 11.27
CA GLU A 244 10.19 -9.50 11.04
C GLU A 244 11.26 -8.78 10.21
N CYS A 245 10.90 -8.38 8.96
CA CYS A 245 11.46 -7.31 8.10
C CYS A 245 12.99 -7.10 7.93
N ASP A 246 13.87 -7.70 8.73
CA ASP A 246 15.23 -7.17 8.93
C ASP A 246 16.37 -8.13 8.60
N ASP A 247 16.20 -9.46 8.56
CA ASP A 247 17.34 -10.33 8.26
C ASP A 247 17.34 -10.86 6.81
N LEU A 248 18.11 -10.16 5.96
CA LEU A 248 18.71 -10.72 4.74
C LEU A 248 20.25 -10.71 4.84
N GLN A 249 20.81 -10.62 6.05
CA GLN A 249 22.23 -10.38 6.25
C GLN A 249 23.14 -11.61 6.03
N ASN A 250 22.60 -12.84 6.02
CA ASN A 250 23.42 -14.03 5.82
C ASN A 250 22.85 -14.94 4.73
N ILE A 251 23.17 -14.67 3.47
CA ILE A 251 23.01 -15.66 2.40
C ILE A 251 24.30 -15.69 1.58
N GLU A 252 25.12 -16.71 1.84
CA GLU A 252 26.23 -17.09 0.97
C GLU A 252 25.64 -17.60 -0.36
N ILE A 253 25.99 -16.93 -1.46
CA ILE A 253 25.67 -17.37 -2.82
C ILE A 253 27.00 -17.66 -3.50
N GLU A 254 27.16 -18.90 -3.98
CA GLU A 254 28.33 -19.36 -4.72
C GLU A 254 28.66 -18.39 -5.86
N GLN A 255 29.93 -17.96 -5.88
CA GLN A 255 30.48 -17.23 -7.01
C GLN A 255 30.55 -18.19 -8.21
N GLY A 256 29.56 -18.10 -9.10
CA GLY A 256 29.58 -18.78 -10.38
C GLY A 256 30.77 -18.27 -11.20
N ASN A 257 31.83 -19.06 -11.25
CA ASN A 257 33.04 -18.77 -12.01
C ASN A 257 32.77 -19.06 -13.50
N ASN A 258 32.21 -18.10 -14.22
CA ASN A 258 31.96 -18.23 -15.66
C ASN A 258 33.07 -17.54 -16.44
N ASN A 259 34.12 -18.30 -16.78
CA ASN A 259 35.05 -17.94 -17.85
C ASN A 259 34.32 -18.09 -19.20
N HIS A 260 33.58 -17.05 -19.61
CA HIS A 260 33.04 -16.97 -20.96
C HIS A 260 33.95 -16.13 -21.86
N THR A 261 34.49 -16.77 -22.89
CA THR A 261 35.25 -16.16 -23.98
C THR A 261 34.41 -15.07 -24.65
N ILE A 262 34.91 -13.84 -24.65
CA ILE A 262 34.24 -12.64 -25.16
C ILE A 262 33.99 -12.77 -26.67
N SER A 263 32.73 -12.99 -27.07
CA SER A 263 32.29 -12.90 -28.46
C SER A 263 31.93 -11.45 -28.78
N GLN A 264 32.45 -10.90 -29.88
CA GLN A 264 32.35 -9.46 -30.20
C GLN A 264 30.96 -8.98 -30.70
N ASN A 265 29.93 -9.84 -30.70
CA ASN A 265 28.58 -9.52 -31.22
C ASN A 265 27.49 -9.37 -30.14
N VAL A 266 27.85 -9.21 -28.87
CA VAL A 266 26.89 -9.10 -27.77
C VAL A 266 26.18 -7.72 -27.77
N PRO A 267 24.83 -7.67 -27.79
CA PRO A 267 24.04 -6.44 -27.64
C PRO A 267 24.55 -5.52 -26.54
N LYS A 268 24.48 -4.20 -26.76
CA LYS A 268 24.98 -3.21 -25.79
C LYS A 268 24.31 -3.34 -24.42
N ILE A 269 23.00 -3.60 -24.39
CA ILE A 269 22.25 -3.81 -23.15
C ILE A 269 22.69 -5.07 -22.40
N GLU A 270 23.04 -6.14 -23.12
CA GLU A 270 23.50 -7.40 -22.53
C GLU A 270 24.87 -7.23 -21.86
N ARG A 271 25.78 -6.49 -22.50
CA ARG A 271 27.07 -6.08 -21.88
C ARG A 271 26.89 -5.21 -20.64
N GLU A 272 25.89 -4.32 -20.63
CA GLU A 272 25.56 -3.53 -19.43
C GLU A 272 25.01 -4.43 -18.31
N PHE A 273 24.19 -5.44 -18.63
CA PHE A 273 23.73 -6.41 -17.64
C PHE A 273 24.88 -7.25 -17.07
N GLU A 274 25.79 -7.74 -17.90
CA GLU A 274 27.00 -8.45 -17.43
C GLU A 274 27.83 -7.57 -16.48
N SER A 275 28.08 -6.32 -16.90
CA SER A 275 28.80 -5.34 -16.09
C SER A 275 28.10 -5.05 -14.76
N PHE A 276 26.77 -4.88 -14.77
CA PHE A 276 25.96 -4.67 -13.58
C PHE A 276 26.04 -5.84 -12.59
N HIS A 277 25.99 -7.08 -13.09
CA HIS A 277 26.10 -8.27 -12.25
C HIS A 277 27.51 -8.46 -11.68
N ALA A 278 28.55 -8.06 -12.41
CA ALA A 278 29.94 -8.12 -11.98
C ALA A 278 30.33 -7.05 -10.93
N MET A 279 29.57 -5.95 -10.82
CA MET A 279 29.83 -4.92 -9.80
C MET A 279 29.69 -5.48 -8.37
N PRO A 280 30.44 -4.96 -7.38
CA PRO A 280 30.24 -5.33 -5.97
C PRO A 280 28.78 -5.16 -5.55
N ARG A 281 28.23 -6.14 -4.83
CA ARG A 281 26.86 -6.06 -4.34
C ARG A 281 26.79 -5.00 -3.24
N VAL A 282 25.70 -4.24 -3.21
CA VAL A 282 25.44 -3.32 -2.12
C VAL A 282 25.13 -4.15 -0.88
N GLU A 283 25.92 -4.02 0.18
CA GLU A 283 25.79 -4.83 1.40
C GLU A 283 24.59 -4.40 2.26
N GLU A 284 24.23 -3.11 2.23
CA GLU A 284 23.17 -2.54 3.07
C GLU A 284 21.93 -2.07 2.29
N LYS A 285 20.85 -2.85 2.37
CA LYS A 285 19.53 -2.59 1.77
C LYS A 285 18.91 -1.23 2.15
N HIS A 286 19.13 -0.77 3.38
CA HIS A 286 18.43 0.39 3.97
C HIS A 286 19.19 1.73 3.86
N LYS A 287 20.43 1.74 3.39
CA LYS A 287 21.25 2.97 3.29
C LYS A 287 21.40 3.52 1.89
N VAL A 288 20.92 2.82 0.86
CA VAL A 288 21.14 3.21 -0.54
C VAL A 288 19.84 3.60 -1.21
N ASP A 289 19.68 4.90 -1.44
CA ASP A 289 18.72 5.46 -2.37
C ASP A 289 19.02 4.93 -3.78
N VAL A 290 18.16 4.02 -4.25
CA VAL A 290 18.35 3.32 -5.53
C VAL A 290 18.37 4.27 -6.73
N LEU A 291 17.62 5.37 -6.66
CA LEU A 291 17.60 6.36 -7.74
C LEU A 291 18.93 7.13 -7.78
N LYS A 292 19.50 7.47 -6.61
CA LYS A 292 20.85 8.05 -6.52
C LYS A 292 21.92 7.07 -6.99
N TRP A 293 21.78 5.78 -6.68
CA TRP A 293 22.72 4.76 -7.14
C TRP A 293 22.76 4.68 -8.67
N TRP A 294 21.59 4.61 -9.32
CA TRP A 294 21.51 4.61 -10.79
C TRP A 294 22.00 5.92 -11.41
N LYS A 295 21.72 7.07 -10.76
CA LYS A 295 22.26 8.37 -11.19
C LYS A 295 23.79 8.39 -11.17
N LYS A 296 24.42 7.81 -10.15
CA LYS A 296 25.90 7.71 -10.04
C LYS A 296 26.51 6.83 -11.13
N HIS A 297 25.83 5.75 -11.51
CA HIS A 297 26.34 4.78 -12.50
C HIS A 297 25.83 5.03 -13.92
N ALA A 298 25.11 6.14 -14.18
CA ALA A 298 24.52 6.44 -15.47
C ALA A 298 25.54 6.61 -16.60
N SER A 299 26.78 7.02 -16.30
CA SER A 299 27.87 7.08 -17.29
C SER A 299 28.38 5.70 -17.70
N THR A 300 28.35 4.73 -16.78
CA THR A 300 28.87 3.36 -16.99
C THR A 300 27.80 2.42 -17.53
N LEU A 301 26.55 2.60 -17.10
CA LEU A 301 25.39 1.78 -17.45
C LEU A 301 24.25 2.67 -18.00
N PRO A 302 24.44 3.37 -19.12
CA PRO A 302 23.47 4.36 -19.60
C PRO A 302 22.10 3.78 -19.97
N LEU A 303 22.04 2.60 -20.58
CA LEU A 303 20.76 1.97 -20.98
C LEU A 303 20.01 1.47 -19.74
N LEU A 304 20.69 0.78 -18.83
CA LEU A 304 20.07 0.28 -17.60
C LEU A 304 19.68 1.42 -16.66
N ALA A 305 20.46 2.51 -16.57
CA ALA A 305 20.11 3.68 -15.77
C ALA A 305 18.87 4.40 -16.31
N GLN A 306 18.74 4.48 -17.65
CA GLN A 306 17.53 5.02 -18.28
C GLN A 306 16.30 4.16 -17.97
N LEU A 307 16.44 2.83 -18.06
CA LEU A 307 15.37 1.89 -17.76
C LEU A 307 14.97 1.96 -16.28
N ALA A 308 15.95 1.94 -15.38
CA ALA A 308 15.74 2.00 -13.94
C ALA A 308 15.04 3.29 -13.52
N ARG A 309 15.42 4.44 -14.08
CA ARG A 309 14.75 5.72 -13.80
C ARG A 309 13.28 5.70 -14.17
N ASN A 310 12.93 5.11 -15.32
CA ASN A 310 11.55 5.06 -15.79
C ASN A 310 10.69 4.06 -14.99
N LEU A 311 11.28 2.95 -14.56
CA LEU A 311 10.56 1.87 -13.89
C LEU A 311 10.46 2.04 -12.38
N LEU A 312 11.57 2.35 -11.68
CA LEU A 312 11.59 2.44 -10.22
C LEU A 312 10.69 3.55 -9.65
N CYS A 313 10.30 4.52 -10.47
CA CYS A 313 9.38 5.58 -10.08
C CYS A 313 7.90 5.18 -10.20
N ILE A 314 7.59 3.97 -10.68
CA ILE A 314 6.21 3.50 -10.80
C ILE A 314 5.67 3.17 -9.40
N PRO A 315 4.57 3.80 -8.97
CA PRO A 315 3.98 3.50 -7.67
C PRO A 315 3.31 2.12 -7.66
N ALA A 316 3.40 1.41 -6.53
CA ALA A 316 2.74 0.12 -6.37
C ALA A 316 1.21 0.23 -6.16
N ALA A 317 0.68 1.41 -5.85
CA ALA A 317 -0.76 1.57 -5.63
C ALA A 317 -1.31 2.88 -6.20
N SER A 318 -2.61 2.84 -6.48
CA SER A 318 -3.43 4.01 -6.82
C SER A 318 -3.64 4.96 -5.63
N SER A 319 -3.15 4.61 -4.44
CA SER A 319 -3.22 5.49 -3.26
C SER A 319 -2.59 6.86 -3.52
N CYS A 320 -1.59 6.94 -4.42
CA CYS A 320 -0.98 8.20 -4.83
C CYS A 320 -1.99 9.13 -5.51
N SER A 321 -2.75 8.61 -6.49
CA SER A 321 -3.80 9.40 -7.15
C SER A 321 -4.96 9.69 -6.21
N GLU A 322 -5.31 8.76 -5.32
CA GLU A 322 -6.32 8.99 -4.27
C GLU A 322 -5.91 10.11 -3.30
N ARG A 323 -4.62 10.23 -2.93
CA ARG A 323 -4.10 11.36 -2.15
C ARG A 323 -4.27 12.68 -2.90
N VAL A 324 -3.96 12.70 -4.20
CA VAL A 324 -4.16 13.89 -5.06
C VAL A 324 -5.64 14.27 -5.12
N PHE A 325 -6.54 13.30 -5.30
CA PHE A 325 -7.99 13.55 -5.31
C PHE A 325 -8.49 14.04 -3.95
N SER A 326 -8.03 13.45 -2.86
CA SER A 326 -8.37 13.88 -1.49
C SER A 326 -7.89 15.30 -1.22
N ALA A 327 -6.67 15.66 -1.61
CA ALA A 327 -6.15 17.02 -1.52
C ALA A 327 -6.99 18.01 -2.37
N SER A 328 -7.54 17.54 -3.48
CA SER A 328 -8.40 18.30 -4.38
C SER A 328 -9.83 18.50 -3.86
N GLY A 329 -10.28 17.74 -2.86
CA GLY A 329 -11.65 17.83 -2.33
C GLY A 329 -11.99 19.20 -1.72
N GLY A 330 -10.98 19.97 -1.29
CA GLY A 330 -11.19 21.37 -0.88
C GLY A 330 -11.44 22.33 -2.05
N ASN A 331 -10.98 21.98 -3.25
CA ASN A 331 -11.13 22.78 -4.47
C ASN A 331 -12.40 22.37 -5.22
N ILE A 332 -12.69 21.07 -5.29
CA ILE A 332 -13.83 20.48 -5.99
C ILE A 332 -14.80 19.95 -4.93
N ASN A 333 -15.77 20.77 -4.56
CA ASN A 333 -16.85 20.41 -3.64
C ASN A 333 -18.12 21.21 -3.95
N ASP A 334 -19.22 20.83 -3.29
CA ASP A 334 -20.54 21.45 -3.48
C ASP A 334 -20.56 22.95 -3.19
N LYS A 335 -19.61 23.46 -2.38
CA LYS A 335 -19.48 24.90 -2.07
C LYS A 335 -18.69 25.68 -3.13
N ARG A 336 -18.01 24.99 -4.07
CA ARG A 336 -17.14 25.57 -5.10
C ARG A 336 -17.42 24.97 -6.48
N HIS A 337 -18.67 25.07 -6.94
CA HIS A 337 -19.14 24.45 -8.19
C HIS A 337 -18.90 25.30 -9.46
N SER A 338 -18.41 26.54 -9.35
CA SER A 338 -18.22 27.46 -10.49
C SER A 338 -16.79 27.47 -11.07
N LEU A 339 -15.91 26.59 -10.59
CA LEU A 339 -14.53 26.51 -11.09
C LEU A 339 -14.49 25.78 -12.43
N SER A 340 -13.75 26.32 -13.40
CA SER A 340 -13.48 25.59 -14.64
C SER A 340 -12.55 24.39 -14.37
N THR A 341 -12.69 23.33 -15.18
CA THR A 341 -11.84 22.13 -15.10
C THR A 341 -10.35 22.46 -15.15
N GLN A 342 -9.97 23.44 -15.97
CA GLN A 342 -8.59 23.91 -16.09
C GLN A 342 -8.08 24.56 -14.80
N THR A 343 -8.90 25.43 -14.18
CA THR A 343 -8.54 26.09 -12.92
C THR A 343 -8.42 25.08 -11.79
N ALA A 344 -9.37 24.13 -11.70
CA ALA A 344 -9.33 23.06 -10.71
C ALA A 344 -8.05 22.20 -10.85
N LYS A 345 -7.68 21.84 -12.08
CA LYS A 345 -6.43 21.11 -12.37
C LYS A 345 -5.20 21.88 -11.92
N GLN A 346 -5.10 23.17 -12.24
CA GLN A 346 -3.98 24.02 -11.85
C GLN A 346 -3.88 24.16 -10.33
N MET A 347 -5.00 24.41 -9.65
CA MET A 347 -5.04 24.50 -8.18
C MET A 347 -4.60 23.21 -7.51
N THR A 348 -5.06 22.06 -8.01
CA THR A 348 -4.61 20.75 -7.52
C THR A 348 -3.12 20.54 -7.74
N LEU A 349 -2.60 20.85 -8.94
CA LEU A 349 -1.19 20.71 -9.25
C LEU A 349 -0.32 21.55 -8.30
N ILE A 350 -0.67 22.82 -8.11
CA ILE A 350 0.01 23.74 -7.21
C ILE A 350 -0.05 23.23 -5.77
N LYS A 351 -1.22 22.79 -5.31
CA LYS A 351 -1.42 22.34 -3.93
C LYS A 351 -0.59 21.10 -3.61
N VAL A 352 -0.56 20.11 -4.50
CA VAL A 352 0.17 18.86 -4.28
C VAL A 352 1.69 19.06 -4.40
N ASN A 353 2.14 20.01 -5.22
CA ASN A 353 3.55 20.27 -5.48
C ASN A 353 4.01 21.60 -4.87
N TYR A 354 3.36 22.07 -3.80
CA TYR A 354 3.57 23.41 -3.29
C TYR A 354 5.04 23.70 -2.97
N ASP A 355 5.74 22.77 -2.32
CA ASP A 355 7.15 22.93 -1.97
C ASP A 355 8.08 23.03 -3.19
N LEU A 356 7.69 22.42 -4.32
CA LEU A 356 8.43 22.47 -5.57
C LEU A 356 8.10 23.72 -6.39
N VAL A 357 6.85 24.21 -6.30
CA VAL A 357 6.37 25.34 -7.11
C VAL A 357 6.62 26.68 -6.39
N CYS A 358 6.53 26.72 -5.07
CA CYS A 358 6.67 27.93 -4.25
C CYS A 358 7.96 28.72 -4.54
N PRO A 359 9.15 28.09 -4.67
CA PRO A 359 10.38 28.80 -5.03
C PRO A 359 10.34 29.48 -6.40
N HIS A 360 9.44 29.04 -7.28
CA HIS A 360 9.25 29.57 -8.63
C HIS A 360 8.02 30.47 -8.76
N MET A 361 7.20 30.63 -7.71
CA MET A 361 6.09 31.56 -7.72
C MET A 361 6.62 32.98 -7.52
N THR A 362 6.61 33.77 -8.60
CA THR A 362 6.77 35.21 -8.47
C THR A 362 5.47 35.75 -7.88
N LEU A 363 5.46 36.02 -6.58
CA LEU A 363 4.39 36.79 -5.93
C LEU A 363 4.44 38.21 -6.52
N LYS A 364 3.71 38.44 -7.61
CA LYS A 364 3.24 39.79 -7.89
C LYS A 364 2.26 40.12 -6.78
N ILE A 365 2.75 40.78 -5.74
CA ILE A 365 1.91 41.52 -4.83
C ILE A 365 1.18 42.50 -5.73
N ILE A 366 -0.10 42.24 -6.01
CA ILE A 366 -0.99 43.28 -6.51
C ILE A 366 -1.08 44.23 -5.34
N SER A 367 -0.24 45.27 -5.33
CA SER A 367 -0.47 46.41 -4.47
C SER A 367 -1.79 46.99 -4.91
N ASP A 368 -2.73 47.17 -3.99
CA ASP A 368 -4.06 47.77 -4.18
C ASP A 368 -3.99 49.26 -4.60
N ALA A 369 -3.01 49.66 -5.40
CA ALA A 369 -2.72 51.04 -5.79
C ALA A 369 -2.99 51.35 -7.28
N GLU A 370 -3.30 50.36 -8.13
CA GLU A 370 -3.57 50.60 -9.55
C GLU A 370 -4.80 49.82 -10.05
N GLU A 371 -5.96 50.11 -9.49
CA GLU A 371 -7.23 49.92 -10.21
C GLU A 371 -8.28 50.93 -9.70
N ALA A 372 -8.04 52.21 -10.00
CA ALA A 372 -9.14 53.17 -10.16
C ALA A 372 -9.84 52.86 -11.49
N LEU A 373 -10.54 51.72 -11.56
CA LEU A 373 -11.55 51.48 -12.59
C LEU A 373 -12.89 51.90 -12.00
N ASP A 374 -13.57 52.80 -12.71
CA ASP A 374 -14.91 53.29 -12.38
C ASP A 374 -15.83 52.15 -11.93
N PRO A 375 -16.66 52.36 -10.89
CA PRO A 375 -17.56 51.32 -10.41
C PRO A 375 -18.47 50.86 -11.57
N PRO A 376 -18.58 49.54 -11.82
CA PRO A 376 -19.46 49.04 -12.86
C PRO A 376 -20.90 49.44 -12.52
N ALA A 377 -21.56 50.06 -13.49
CA ALA A 377 -22.97 50.44 -13.39
C ALA A 377 -23.80 49.26 -12.89
N LEU A 378 -24.55 49.50 -11.81
CA LEU A 378 -25.52 48.56 -11.25
C LEU A 378 -26.46 48.09 -12.36
N THR A 379 -26.26 46.87 -12.85
CA THR A 379 -27.26 46.20 -13.69
C THR A 379 -28.44 45.81 -12.81
N PRO A 380 -29.70 46.01 -13.25
CA PRO A 380 -30.86 45.72 -12.42
C PRO A 380 -30.93 44.23 -12.07
N VAL A 381 -31.21 43.96 -10.81
CA VAL A 381 -31.49 42.62 -10.27
C VAL A 381 -32.54 41.93 -11.13
N ARG A 382 -32.15 40.83 -11.80
CA ARG A 382 -33.07 39.98 -12.55
C ARG A 382 -33.96 39.23 -11.55
N THR A 383 -35.18 39.71 -11.36
CA THR A 383 -36.19 39.03 -10.55
C THR A 383 -36.47 37.63 -11.10
N PRO A 384 -36.57 36.59 -10.26
CA PRO A 384 -36.93 35.24 -10.70
C PRO A 384 -38.37 35.21 -11.24
N PRO A 385 -38.66 34.35 -12.24
CA PRO A 385 -40.01 34.21 -12.75
C PRO A 385 -40.93 33.65 -11.66
N LYS A 386 -42.05 34.34 -11.42
CA LYS A 386 -43.15 33.84 -10.58
C LYS A 386 -43.76 32.61 -11.24
N ASN A 387 -43.53 31.43 -10.67
CA ASN A 387 -44.33 30.25 -11.02
C ASN A 387 -45.78 30.45 -10.56
N PRO A 388 -46.80 30.17 -11.39
CA PRO A 388 -48.19 30.22 -10.96
C PRO A 388 -48.47 29.12 -9.93
N ILE A 389 -49.09 29.52 -8.82
CA ILE A 389 -49.68 28.64 -7.80
C ILE A 389 -50.86 27.91 -8.46
N PRO A 390 -50.94 26.57 -8.44
CA PRO A 390 -52.16 25.86 -8.83
C PRO A 390 -53.25 26.16 -7.80
N LYS A 391 -54.37 26.71 -8.25
CA LYS A 391 -55.58 26.86 -7.43
C LYS A 391 -56.26 25.49 -7.27
N ALA A 392 -56.53 25.19 -6.00
CA ALA A 392 -57.54 24.29 -5.40
C ALA A 392 -57.75 22.91 -6.06
#